data_AF-A0A523T6U9-F1
#
_entry.id   AF-A0A523T6U9-F1
#
_cell.length_a   1.000
_cell.length_b   1.000
_cell.length_c   1.000
_cell.angle_alpha   90.00
_cell.angle_beta   90.00
_cell.angle_gamma   90.00
#
_symmetry.space_group_name_H-M   'P 1'
#
loop_
_entity.id
_entity.type
_entity.pdbx_description
1 polymer ?
#
loop_
_entity_poly.entity_id
_entity_poly.type
_entity_poly.pdbx_seq_one_letter_code
_entity_poly.pdbx_strand_id
1 'polypeptide(L)' 'MKICRHCGVRNAPTAVKCRKCHSKNLRWKKRELVK' A
#
# COMPACT_ATOMS: atom_id res chain seq x y z
N MET A 1 -3.23 0.03 -5.87
CA MET A 1 -2.31 0.79 -4.99
C MET A 1 -2.20 0.07 -3.65
N LYS A 2 -0.99 -0.08 -3.11
CA LYS A 2 -0.78 -0.55 -1.73
C LYS A 2 -0.68 0.63 -0.77
N ILE A 3 -1.06 0.46 0.49
CA ILE A 3 -1.00 1.47 1.55
C ILE A 3 -0.20 0.88 2.71
N CYS A 4 0.78 1.61 3.23
CA CYS A 4 1.53 1.16 4.39
C CYS A 4 0.66 1.19 5.65
N ARG A 5 0.68 0.13 6.46
CA ARG A 5 -0.08 0.06 7.72
C ARG A 5 0.52 0.91 8.84
N HIS A 6 1.79 1.27 8.76
CA HIS A 6 2.46 2.08 9.79
C HIS A 6 2.31 3.58 9.53
N CYS A 7 2.59 4.02 8.29
CA CYS A 7 2.66 5.45 7.97
C CYS A 7 1.58 5.93 6.99
N GLY A 8 0.68 5.05 6.53
CA GLY A 8 -0.46 5.42 5.67
C GLY A 8 -0.11 5.84 4.23
N VAL A 9 1.18 5.90 3.87
CA VAL A 9 1.62 6.33 2.53
C VAL A 9 1.15 5.35 1.46
N ARG A 10 0.73 5.89 0.31
CA ARG A 10 0.37 5.12 -0.88
C ARG A 10 1.64 4.69 -1.64
N ASN A 11 1.71 3.41 -1.97
CA ASN A 11 2.83 2.76 -2.65
C ASN A 11 2.34 2.08 -3.94
N ALA A 12 3.25 1.92 -4.90
CA ALA A 12 2.98 1.24 -6.16
C ALA A 12 2.40 -0.18 -5.94
N PRO A 13 1.59 -0.70 -6.88
CA PRO A 13 1.07 -2.07 -6.80
C PRO A 13 2.16 -3.14 -6.69
N THR A 14 3.29 -2.93 -7.37
CA THR A 14 4.46 -3.81 -7.37
C THR A 14 5.37 -3.64 -6.14
N ALA A 15 5.10 -2.65 -5.27
CA ALA A 15 5.95 -2.38 -4.13
C ALA A 15 5.96 -3.54 -3.13
N VAL A 16 7.16 -3.95 -2.73
CA VAL A 16 7.41 -4.96 -1.68
C VAL A 16 7.64 -4.31 -0.31
N LYS A 17 8.11 -3.05 -0.29
CA LYS A 17 8.35 -2.25 0.93
C LYS A 17 7.80 -0.83 0.78
N CYS A 18 7.52 -0.17 1.91
CA CYS A 18 7.09 1.22 1.90
C CYS A 18 8.22 2.15 1.44
N ARG A 19 7.92 3.11 0.56
CA ARG A 19 8.86 4.13 0.09
C ARG A 19 9.33 5.14 1.15
N LYS A 20 8.66 5.21 2.32
CA LYS A 20 8.96 6.20 3.38
C LYS A 20 9.58 5.54 4.61
N CYS A 21 8.90 4.55 5.20
CA CYS A 21 9.38 3.90 6.44
C CYS A 21 10.06 2.56 6.20
N HIS A 22 10.21 2.10 4.95
CA HIS A 22 10.81 0.82 4.57
C HIS A 22 10.17 -0.45 5.16
N SER A 23 9.08 -0.34 5.94
CA SER A 23 8.32 -1.49 6.41
C SER A 23 7.71 -2.28 5.25
N LYS A 24 7.69 -3.61 5.38
CA LYS A 24 7.06 -4.54 4.43
C LYS A 24 5.56 -4.73 4.70
N ASN A 25 5.02 -4.10 5.75
CA ASN A 25 3.62 -4.21 6.14
C ASN A 25 2.71 -3.29 5.30
N LEU A 26 2.46 -3.71 4.07
CA LEU A 26 1.61 -3.03 3.10
C LEU A 26 0.27 -3.75 2.97
N ARG A 27 -0.84 -3.00 2.90
CA ARG A 27 -2.17 -3.52 2.57
C ARG A 27 -2.63 -3.04 1.20
N TRP A 28 -3.53 -3.77 0.54
CA TRP A 28 -4.20 -3.23 -0.63
C TRP A 28 -5.23 -2.17 -0.24
N LYS A 29 -5.33 -1.09 -1.04
CA LYS A 29 -6.47 -0.18 -0.94
C LYS A 29 -7.72 -0.94 -1.41
N LYS A 30 -8.83 -0.83 -0.66
CA LYS A 30 -10.13 -1.38 -1.10
C LYS A 30 -10.43 -0.82 -2.49
N ARG A 31 -10.71 -1.71 -3.44
CA ARG A 31 -11.22 -1.34 -4.77
C ARG A 31 -12.71 -1.57 -4.72
N GLU A 32 -13.49 -0.60 -5.14
CA GLU A 32 -14.91 -0.83 -5.41
C GLU A 32 -14.98 -1.69 -6.67
N LEU A 33 -15.76 -2.77 -6.61
CA LEU A 33 -16.12 -3.54 -7.80
C LEU A 33 -17.05 -2.62 -8.61
N VAL A 34 -16.51 -1.97 -9.64
CA VAL A 34 -17.36 -1.31 -10.64
C VAL A 34 -18.03 -2.45 -11.40
N LYS A 35 -19.35 -2.56 -11.23
CA LYS A 35 -20.21 -3.55 -11.89
C LYS A 35 -20.49 -3.15 -13.33
#